data_AF-A0A4S1CBC0-F1
#
_entry.id   AF-A0A4S1CBC0-F1
#
_cell.length_a   1.000
_cell.length_b   1.000
_cell.length_c   1.000
_cell.angle_alpha   90.00
_cell.angle_beta   90.00
_cell.angle_gamma   90.00
#
_symmetry.space_group_name_H-M   'P 1'
#
loop_
_entity.id
_entity.type
_entity.pdbx_description
1 polymer ?
#
loop_
_entity_poly.entity_id
_entity_poly.type
_entity_poly.pdbx_seq_one_letter_code
_entity_poly.pdbx_strand_id
1 'polypeptide(L)'
;MAVLFGLVLGGCGVEWLPPPPQVEQFSFTPSSVDGVATGSTQTSNAVTLTMDTSNANISVSSGEYSVNGGTFTSTAGTVVSGDTVQVRHTAATTAGTTVTTTLTVGDKRATFSSTTAGGADAFSFSPAAVFNVTPGSSQTSNAATVKVNGTAPISVTGGEYSVDGSSFTSSPGTIGAGTHTVQLQQTAADGFLATTATTTVTIGGTSASFLSSTTSVADQVVAASGTANALVTTQVTLHLLSGNYTLQVVDGTGSYSLTGGDDYKDISAGAETVSLTDGQTIYLQDLALSGGVSTTFFAIDGGTIEYDVTAK
;
A
#
# COMPACT_ATOMS: atom_id res chain seq x y z
N MET A 1 -28.24 -98.74 4.63
CA MET A 1 -29.28 -97.77 4.26
C MET A 1 -28.56 -96.49 3.85
N ALA A 2 -28.89 -95.98 2.67
CA ALA A 2 -28.35 -94.77 2.03
C ALA A 2 -28.45 -93.52 2.97
N VAL A 3 -27.73 -92.41 2.76
CA VAL A 3 -27.80 -91.42 1.66
C VAL A 3 -26.60 -90.46 1.91
N LEU A 4 -25.58 -90.30 1.06
CA LEU A 4 -25.40 -89.56 -0.22
C LEU A 4 -25.78 -88.05 -0.22
N PHE A 5 -24.84 -87.21 -0.69
CA PHE A 5 -24.90 -85.76 -0.99
C PHE A 5 -24.83 -84.80 0.22
N GLY A 6 -23.97 -83.77 0.25
CA GLY A 6 -23.06 -83.24 -0.75
C GLY A 6 -22.09 -82.23 -0.12
N LEU A 7 -20.83 -82.29 -0.54
CA LEU A 7 -19.79 -81.33 -0.24
C LEU A 7 -19.96 -80.15 -1.21
N VAL A 8 -20.54 -79.03 -0.75
CA VAL A 8 -20.49 -77.76 -1.50
C VAL A 8 -19.34 -76.95 -0.94
N LEU A 9 -18.19 -77.05 -1.59
CA LEU A 9 -17.10 -76.08 -1.49
C LEU A 9 -17.58 -74.77 -2.12
N GLY A 10 -18.35 -73.98 -1.37
CA GLY A 10 -18.66 -72.59 -1.69
C GLY A 10 -17.45 -71.71 -1.38
N GLY A 11 -16.37 -71.88 -2.13
CA GLY A 11 -15.30 -70.90 -2.19
C GLY A 11 -15.83 -69.65 -2.87
N CYS A 12 -16.41 -68.73 -2.11
CA CYS A 12 -16.49 -67.34 -2.55
C CYS A 12 -15.05 -66.84 -2.62
N GLY A 13 -14.43 -66.97 -3.79
CA GLY A 13 -13.25 -66.21 -4.11
C GLY A 13 -13.61 -64.75 -3.90
N VAL A 14 -13.06 -64.13 -2.86
CA VAL A 14 -12.82 -62.69 -2.90
C VAL A 14 -11.85 -62.53 -4.06
N GLU A 15 -12.40 -62.32 -5.25
CA GLU A 15 -11.63 -61.89 -6.40
C GLU A 15 -11.06 -60.55 -5.98
N TRP A 16 -9.83 -60.61 -5.47
CA TRP A 16 -9.04 -59.44 -5.17
C TRP A 16 -8.71 -58.84 -6.52
N LEU A 17 -9.65 -58.06 -7.05
CA LEU A 17 -9.39 -57.16 -8.14
C LEU A 17 -8.29 -56.23 -7.61
N PRO A 18 -7.11 -56.18 -8.25
CA PRO A 18 -6.15 -55.15 -7.89
C PRO A 18 -6.88 -53.80 -7.93
N PRO A 19 -6.62 -52.90 -6.97
CA PRO A 19 -7.21 -51.57 -7.02
C PRO A 19 -6.96 -50.99 -8.42
N PRO A 20 -7.95 -50.30 -9.01
CA PRO A 20 -7.78 -49.73 -10.33
C PRO A 20 -6.52 -48.84 -10.33
N PRO A 21 -5.73 -48.81 -11.40
CA PRO A 21 -4.55 -47.96 -11.47
C PRO A 21 -4.92 -46.50 -11.11
N GLN A 22 -4.18 -45.88 -10.20
CA GLN A 22 -4.43 -44.54 -9.67
C GLN A 22 -3.23 -43.61 -9.80
N VAL A 23 -3.54 -42.33 -9.84
CA VAL A 23 -2.59 -41.24 -9.64
C VAL A 23 -2.45 -41.02 -8.14
N GLU A 24 -1.23 -40.92 -7.62
CA GLU A 24 -1.02 -40.56 -6.22
C GLU A 24 -1.40 -39.10 -5.96
N GLN A 25 -1.82 -38.79 -4.73
CA GLN A 25 -2.13 -37.42 -4.35
C GLN A 25 -0.88 -36.54 -4.43
N PHE A 26 -1.04 -35.35 -5.01
CA PHE A 26 0.04 -34.37 -5.14
C PHE A 26 -0.44 -32.98 -4.68
N SER A 27 0.50 -32.10 -4.34
CA SER A 27 0.22 -30.72 -3.91
C SER A 27 1.36 -29.78 -4.24
N PHE A 28 1.03 -28.50 -4.44
CA PHE A 28 2.02 -27.43 -4.54
C PHE A 28 2.39 -26.94 -3.14
N THR A 29 3.67 -26.65 -2.93
CA THR A 29 4.20 -26.09 -1.69
C THR A 29 5.10 -24.89 -2.03
N PRO A 30 4.67 -23.66 -1.68
CA PRO A 30 3.42 -23.32 -1.01
C PRO A 30 2.19 -23.51 -1.92
N SER A 31 1.02 -23.78 -1.33
CA SER A 31 -0.25 -23.85 -2.06
C SER A 31 -0.86 -22.47 -2.33
N SER A 32 -0.40 -21.43 -1.64
CA SER A 32 -0.81 -20.04 -1.84
C SER A 32 0.35 -19.07 -1.63
N VAL A 33 0.35 -17.96 -2.37
CA VAL A 33 1.26 -16.82 -2.19
C VAL A 33 0.46 -15.54 -2.01
N ASP A 34 0.76 -14.74 -1.00
CA ASP A 34 0.03 -13.51 -0.69
C ASP A 34 0.89 -12.27 -0.91
N GLY A 35 0.25 -11.10 -1.02
CA GLY A 35 0.96 -9.82 -1.17
C GLY A 35 1.60 -9.62 -2.53
N VAL A 36 1.18 -10.38 -3.56
CA VAL A 36 1.78 -10.28 -4.89
C VAL A 36 1.31 -9.01 -5.61
N ALA A 37 2.13 -8.50 -6.53
CA ALA A 37 1.75 -7.34 -7.35
C ALA A 37 0.55 -7.67 -8.25
N THR A 38 -0.32 -6.69 -8.49
CA THR A 38 -1.46 -6.85 -9.40
C THR A 38 -1.01 -7.18 -10.81
N GLY A 39 -1.70 -8.10 -11.48
CA GLY A 39 -1.37 -8.53 -12.86
C GLY A 39 -0.02 -9.26 -13.01
N SER A 40 0.70 -9.56 -11.94
CA SER A 40 1.96 -10.29 -12.00
C SER A 40 1.75 -11.77 -12.30
N THR A 41 2.68 -12.38 -13.02
CA THR A 41 2.66 -13.82 -13.28
C THR A 41 3.15 -14.61 -12.06
N GLN A 42 2.36 -15.56 -11.61
CA GLN A 42 2.63 -16.40 -10.43
C GLN A 42 2.80 -17.85 -10.86
N THR A 43 3.93 -18.47 -10.50
CA THR A 43 4.28 -19.85 -10.86
C THR A 43 4.49 -20.68 -9.60
N SER A 44 3.92 -21.89 -9.56
CA SER A 44 4.11 -22.83 -8.44
C SER A 44 5.51 -23.44 -8.43
N ASN A 45 5.85 -24.17 -7.37
CA ASN A 45 6.95 -25.14 -7.43
C ASN A 45 6.64 -26.28 -8.42
N ALA A 46 7.67 -26.99 -8.86
CA ALA A 46 7.53 -28.24 -9.60
C ALA A 46 7.19 -29.40 -8.66
N VAL A 47 6.31 -30.29 -9.12
CA VAL A 47 5.88 -31.48 -8.38
C VAL A 47 6.07 -32.70 -9.27
N THR A 48 6.74 -33.73 -8.77
CA THR A 48 6.89 -35.00 -9.51
C THR A 48 5.65 -35.86 -9.30
N LEU A 49 5.08 -36.37 -10.38
CA LEU A 49 3.91 -37.24 -10.34
C LEU A 49 4.33 -38.70 -10.13
N THR A 50 3.62 -39.37 -9.22
CA THR A 50 3.71 -40.82 -9.03
C THR A 50 2.38 -41.45 -9.43
N MET A 51 2.41 -42.46 -10.28
CA MET A 51 1.24 -43.23 -10.69
C MET A 51 1.64 -44.67 -11.05
N ASP A 52 0.70 -45.61 -10.91
CA ASP A 52 0.85 -47.04 -11.27
C ASP A 52 0.22 -47.39 -12.64
N THR A 53 -0.40 -46.42 -13.30
CA THR A 53 -0.93 -46.49 -14.67
C THR A 53 0.13 -46.11 -15.72
N SER A 54 -0.09 -46.52 -16.98
CA SER A 54 0.81 -46.18 -18.10
C SER A 54 0.74 -44.69 -18.49
N ASN A 55 -0.42 -44.06 -18.35
CA ASN A 55 -0.60 -42.61 -18.48
C ASN A 55 -1.88 -42.15 -17.75
N ALA A 56 -1.96 -40.83 -17.52
CA ALA A 56 -3.14 -40.16 -16.99
C ALA A 56 -3.42 -38.86 -17.76
N ASN A 57 -4.70 -38.51 -17.91
CA ASN A 57 -5.10 -37.25 -18.52
C ASN A 57 -4.76 -36.08 -17.59
N ILE A 58 -4.19 -35.01 -18.14
CA ILE A 58 -3.90 -33.77 -17.42
C ILE A 58 -4.74 -32.62 -18.00
N SER A 59 -5.27 -31.77 -17.13
CA SER A 59 -6.02 -30.57 -17.51
C SER A 59 -5.92 -29.52 -16.42
N VAL A 60 -6.08 -28.26 -16.79
CA VAL A 60 -5.99 -27.11 -15.88
C VAL A 60 -7.21 -26.21 -16.05
N SER A 61 -7.63 -25.57 -14.95
CA SER A 61 -8.61 -24.49 -14.98
C SER A 61 -8.03 -23.23 -14.35
N SER A 62 -8.39 -22.07 -14.91
CA SER A 62 -7.99 -20.74 -14.43
C SER A 62 -6.47 -20.46 -14.45
N GLY A 63 -5.74 -21.12 -15.35
CA GLY A 63 -4.30 -20.95 -15.52
C GLY A 63 -3.75 -21.85 -16.64
N GLU A 64 -2.44 -22.05 -16.61
CA GLU A 64 -1.70 -22.92 -17.52
C GLU A 64 -0.84 -23.91 -16.71
N TYR A 65 -0.47 -25.04 -17.30
CA TYR A 65 0.49 -25.97 -16.73
C TYR A 65 1.67 -26.21 -17.67
N SER A 66 2.80 -26.59 -17.10
CA SER A 66 4.01 -27.05 -17.80
C SER A 66 4.35 -28.46 -17.34
N VAL A 67 4.75 -29.31 -18.28
CA VAL A 67 5.26 -30.67 -18.01
C VAL A 67 6.75 -30.68 -18.34
N ASN A 68 7.58 -31.18 -17.41
CA ASN A 68 9.03 -31.32 -17.58
C ASN A 68 9.75 -30.02 -17.99
N GLY A 69 9.25 -28.87 -17.53
CA GLY A 69 9.82 -27.56 -17.85
C GLY A 69 9.55 -27.09 -19.29
N GLY A 70 8.63 -27.74 -20.01
CA GLY A 70 8.18 -27.31 -21.33
C GLY A 70 7.35 -26.02 -21.32
N THR A 71 6.83 -25.65 -22.49
CA THR A 71 5.96 -24.47 -22.63
C THR A 71 4.68 -24.62 -21.81
N PHE A 72 4.27 -23.55 -21.15
CA PHE A 72 2.98 -23.51 -20.46
C PHE A 72 1.82 -23.59 -21.46
N THR A 73 0.80 -24.37 -21.13
CA THR A 73 -0.40 -24.55 -21.95
C THR A 73 -1.63 -24.76 -21.08
N SER A 74 -2.81 -24.42 -21.60
CA SER A 74 -4.12 -24.75 -21.02
C SER A 74 -4.81 -25.92 -21.74
N THR A 75 -4.21 -26.43 -22.82
CA THR A 75 -4.77 -27.55 -23.59
C THR A 75 -4.64 -28.85 -22.81
N ALA A 76 -5.70 -29.68 -22.82
CA ALA A 76 -5.66 -31.00 -22.20
C ALA A 76 -4.59 -31.88 -22.83
N GLY A 77 -3.96 -32.74 -22.01
CA GLY A 77 -2.86 -33.61 -22.43
C GLY A 77 -2.81 -34.91 -21.65
N THR A 78 -1.67 -35.60 -21.75
CA THR A 78 -1.38 -36.85 -21.03
C THR A 78 -0.01 -36.76 -20.36
N VAL A 79 0.11 -37.34 -19.17
CA VAL A 79 1.35 -37.43 -18.39
C VAL A 79 1.61 -38.88 -17.97
N VAL A 80 2.86 -39.18 -17.63
CA VAL A 80 3.32 -40.49 -17.16
C VAL A 80 4.00 -40.39 -15.80
N SER A 81 4.19 -41.53 -15.13
CA SER A 81 4.89 -41.60 -13.84
C SER A 81 6.31 -41.03 -13.97
N GLY A 82 6.70 -40.16 -13.05
CA GLY A 82 7.98 -39.45 -13.07
C GLY A 82 7.98 -38.08 -13.77
N ASP A 83 6.90 -37.70 -14.47
CA ASP A 83 6.79 -36.35 -15.02
C ASP A 83 6.73 -35.30 -13.90
N THR A 84 7.36 -34.14 -14.15
CA THR A 84 7.25 -32.98 -13.27
C THR A 84 6.22 -31.99 -13.81
N VAL A 85 5.38 -31.45 -12.93
CA VAL A 85 4.35 -30.48 -13.29
C VAL A 85 4.47 -29.19 -12.50
N GLN A 86 4.25 -28.07 -13.18
CA GLN A 86 4.11 -26.74 -12.60
C GLN A 86 2.83 -26.09 -13.12
N VAL A 87 2.22 -25.21 -12.33
CA VAL A 87 1.13 -24.35 -12.78
C VAL A 87 1.49 -22.90 -12.71
N ARG A 88 0.83 -22.09 -13.54
CA ARG A 88 1.01 -20.66 -13.60
C ARG A 88 -0.28 -19.94 -13.93
N HIS A 89 -0.46 -18.76 -13.36
CA HIS A 89 -1.54 -17.84 -13.73
C HIS A 89 -1.09 -16.39 -13.59
N THR A 90 -1.94 -15.48 -14.05
CA THR A 90 -1.81 -14.04 -13.81
C THR A 90 -2.60 -13.67 -12.56
N ALA A 91 -1.95 -13.04 -11.58
CA ALA A 91 -2.60 -12.54 -10.37
C ALA A 91 -3.69 -11.51 -10.73
N ALA A 92 -4.65 -11.31 -9.82
CA ALA A 92 -5.75 -10.38 -10.04
C ALA A 92 -5.26 -8.95 -10.37
N THR A 93 -6.07 -8.18 -11.09
CA THR A 93 -5.82 -6.74 -11.31
C THR A 93 -6.36 -5.88 -10.15
N THR A 94 -7.23 -6.46 -9.32
CA THR A 94 -7.83 -5.83 -8.16
C THR A 94 -7.02 -6.17 -6.90
N ALA A 95 -6.81 -5.20 -6.01
CA ALA A 95 -6.14 -5.40 -4.72
C ALA A 95 -6.90 -6.41 -3.83
N GLY A 96 -6.17 -7.14 -2.98
CA GLY A 96 -6.74 -8.10 -2.02
C GLY A 96 -7.53 -9.25 -2.64
N THR A 97 -7.36 -9.53 -3.93
CA THR A 97 -8.17 -10.52 -4.67
C THR A 97 -7.36 -11.78 -4.97
N THR A 98 -7.94 -12.94 -4.72
CA THR A 98 -7.31 -14.25 -4.95
C THR A 98 -7.65 -14.81 -6.33
N VAL A 99 -6.63 -15.31 -7.03
CA VAL A 99 -6.76 -16.17 -8.22
C VAL A 99 -6.27 -17.56 -7.85
N THR A 100 -7.00 -18.60 -8.27
CA THR A 100 -6.67 -20.00 -7.99
C THR A 100 -6.63 -20.79 -9.28
N THR A 101 -5.47 -21.40 -9.56
CA THR A 101 -5.30 -22.39 -10.61
C THR A 101 -5.52 -23.78 -10.03
N THR A 102 -6.31 -24.61 -10.71
CA THR A 102 -6.51 -26.02 -10.33
C THR A 102 -5.96 -26.91 -11.43
N LEU A 103 -4.98 -27.76 -11.09
CA LEU A 103 -4.48 -28.82 -11.95
C LEU A 103 -5.20 -30.12 -11.60
N THR A 104 -5.70 -30.82 -12.63
CA THR A 104 -6.31 -32.15 -12.50
C THR A 104 -5.46 -33.15 -13.27
N VAL A 105 -5.07 -34.25 -12.62
CA VAL A 105 -4.36 -35.38 -13.22
C VAL A 105 -5.12 -36.66 -12.87
N GLY A 106 -5.71 -37.31 -13.87
CA GLY A 106 -6.63 -38.43 -13.66
C GLY A 106 -7.82 -38.00 -12.79
N ASP A 107 -7.96 -38.62 -11.62
CA ASP A 107 -8.98 -38.33 -10.62
C ASP A 107 -8.49 -37.40 -9.48
N LYS A 108 -7.22 -37.01 -9.48
CA LYS A 108 -6.61 -36.16 -8.43
C LYS A 108 -6.51 -34.71 -8.85
N ARG A 109 -6.53 -33.82 -7.86
CA ARG A 109 -6.44 -32.36 -8.04
C ARG A 109 -5.45 -31.73 -7.07
N ALA A 110 -4.78 -30.69 -7.53
CA ALA A 110 -4.00 -29.77 -6.71
C ALA A 110 -4.29 -28.32 -7.11
N THR A 111 -4.21 -27.41 -6.15
CA THR A 111 -4.47 -25.99 -6.35
C THR A 111 -3.26 -25.15 -6.01
N PHE A 112 -3.05 -24.09 -6.78
CA PHE A 112 -2.10 -23.03 -6.48
C PHE A 112 -2.81 -21.69 -6.56
N SER A 113 -2.73 -20.90 -5.50
CA SER A 113 -3.41 -19.62 -5.39
C SER A 113 -2.43 -18.46 -5.26
N SER A 114 -2.83 -17.28 -5.74
CA SER A 114 -2.16 -16.03 -5.41
C SER A 114 -3.15 -14.96 -4.98
N THR A 115 -2.86 -14.25 -3.91
CA THR A 115 -3.65 -13.09 -3.45
C THR A 115 -2.84 -11.82 -3.64
N THR A 116 -3.40 -10.85 -4.36
CA THR A 116 -2.75 -9.55 -4.54
C THR A 116 -2.65 -8.79 -3.23
N ALA A 117 -1.64 -7.90 -3.11
CA ALA A 117 -1.54 -6.99 -1.98
C ALA A 117 -2.84 -6.22 -1.77
N GLY A 118 -3.23 -6.09 -0.50
CA GLY A 118 -4.42 -5.35 -0.09
C GLY A 118 -4.23 -3.83 -0.19
N GLY A 119 -5.36 -3.14 -0.28
CA GLY A 119 -5.42 -1.67 -0.30
C GLY A 119 -6.12 -1.13 0.93
N ALA A 120 -6.08 0.19 1.13
CA ALA A 120 -6.87 0.87 2.15
C ALA A 120 -7.71 2.00 1.53
N ASP A 121 -8.92 2.18 2.05
CA ASP A 121 -9.76 3.33 1.75
C ASP A 121 -9.10 4.61 2.30
N ALA A 122 -9.47 5.78 1.75
CA ALA A 122 -9.00 7.06 2.25
C ALA A 122 -9.36 7.26 3.72
N PHE A 123 -8.40 7.75 4.50
CA PHE A 123 -8.56 8.06 5.92
C PHE A 123 -7.77 9.33 6.27
N SER A 124 -8.09 9.94 7.40
CA SER A 124 -7.41 11.14 7.90
C SER A 124 -7.45 11.20 9.42
N PHE A 125 -6.51 11.93 10.00
CA PHE A 125 -6.49 12.24 11.42
C PHE A 125 -7.30 13.51 11.68
N SER A 126 -8.09 13.52 12.75
CA SER A 126 -8.84 14.70 13.18
C SER A 126 -8.63 14.94 14.68
N PRO A 127 -8.00 16.05 15.07
CA PRO A 127 -7.40 17.06 14.20
C PRO A 127 -6.17 16.50 13.44
N ALA A 128 -5.90 17.05 12.24
CA ALA A 128 -4.73 16.67 11.44
C ALA A 128 -3.44 17.31 11.94
N ALA A 129 -3.56 18.39 12.72
CA ALA A 129 -2.44 19.12 13.31
C ALA A 129 -2.73 19.51 14.76
N VAL A 130 -1.67 19.59 15.56
CA VAL A 130 -1.68 20.22 16.90
C VAL A 130 -0.63 21.32 16.96
N PHE A 131 -0.93 22.41 17.67
CA PHE A 131 -0.13 23.62 17.69
C PHE A 131 0.27 24.02 19.12
N ASN A 132 1.26 24.90 19.23
CA ASN A 132 1.81 25.36 20.50
C ASN A 132 2.22 24.22 21.44
N VAL A 133 2.71 23.11 20.88
CA VAL A 133 3.19 22.00 21.70
C VAL A 133 4.56 22.31 22.28
N THR A 134 4.89 21.73 23.44
CA THR A 134 6.21 21.90 24.04
C THR A 134 7.29 21.28 23.14
N PRO A 135 8.40 21.98 22.83
CA PRO A 135 9.48 21.40 22.03
C PRO A 135 10.02 20.08 22.59
N GLY A 136 10.28 19.11 21.72
CA GLY A 136 10.78 17.78 22.09
C GLY A 136 9.80 16.90 22.89
N SER A 137 8.54 17.33 23.09
CA SER A 137 7.54 16.52 23.78
C SER A 137 6.95 15.45 22.87
N SER A 138 6.54 14.31 23.44
CA SER A 138 5.82 13.27 22.70
C SER A 138 4.41 13.77 22.35
N GLN A 139 4.05 13.64 21.08
CA GLN A 139 2.73 13.94 20.55
C GLN A 139 2.09 12.67 20.01
N THR A 140 0.81 12.47 20.31
CA THR A 140 0.04 11.32 19.84
C THR A 140 -1.24 11.80 19.19
N SER A 141 -1.53 11.31 17.99
CA SER A 141 -2.75 11.64 17.27
C SER A 141 -3.97 10.99 17.92
N ASN A 142 -5.15 11.53 17.59
CA ASN A 142 -6.38 10.76 17.75
C ASN A 142 -6.35 9.51 16.86
N ALA A 143 -7.15 8.50 17.20
CA ALA A 143 -7.33 7.32 16.39
C ALA A 143 -8.08 7.67 15.09
N ALA A 144 -7.47 7.38 13.94
CA ALA A 144 -8.11 7.40 12.64
C ALA A 144 -8.67 6.00 12.32
N THR A 145 -9.89 5.94 11.80
CA THR A 145 -10.48 4.69 11.33
C THR A 145 -10.12 4.49 9.86
N VAL A 146 -9.59 3.31 9.52
CA VAL A 146 -9.23 2.93 8.16
C VAL A 146 -9.88 1.59 7.81
N LYS A 147 -10.44 1.49 6.60
CA LYS A 147 -10.95 0.23 6.07
C LYS A 147 -9.94 -0.36 5.09
N VAL A 148 -9.56 -1.60 5.33
CA VAL A 148 -8.54 -2.34 4.57
C VAL A 148 -9.20 -3.50 3.82
N ASN A 149 -8.86 -3.65 2.54
CA ASN A 149 -9.35 -4.71 1.67
C ASN A 149 -8.21 -5.72 1.39
N GLY A 150 -8.33 -6.95 1.87
CA GLY A 150 -7.26 -7.94 1.83
C GLY A 150 -6.14 -7.64 2.85
N THR A 151 -4.96 -8.24 2.67
CA THR A 151 -3.79 -7.97 3.53
C THR A 151 -2.96 -6.82 2.95
N ALA A 152 -2.99 -5.64 3.57
CA ALA A 152 -2.29 -4.45 3.10
C ALA A 152 -0.98 -4.21 3.84
N PRO A 153 0.12 -3.81 3.15
CA PRO A 153 1.33 -3.35 3.83
C PRO A 153 1.06 -2.03 4.56
N ILE A 154 1.68 -1.85 5.73
CA ILE A 154 1.72 -0.58 6.47
C ILE A 154 3.18 -0.17 6.69
N SER A 155 3.44 1.13 6.55
CA SER A 155 4.73 1.75 6.86
C SER A 155 4.53 3.17 7.37
N VAL A 156 5.52 3.74 8.04
CA VAL A 156 5.47 5.10 8.58
C VAL A 156 6.79 5.82 8.34
N THR A 157 6.73 7.14 8.19
CA THR A 157 7.88 8.04 8.11
C THR A 157 7.70 9.16 9.12
N GLY A 158 8.77 9.59 9.81
CA GLY A 158 8.75 10.72 10.74
C GLY A 158 8.29 10.41 12.18
N GLY A 159 7.87 9.17 12.44
CA GLY A 159 7.41 8.74 13.77
C GLY A 159 7.07 7.26 13.80
N GLU A 160 6.11 6.90 14.64
CA GLU A 160 5.65 5.53 14.88
C GLU A 160 4.15 5.43 14.68
N TYR A 161 3.65 4.23 14.36
CA TYR A 161 2.23 3.94 14.29
C TYR A 161 1.82 2.85 15.29
N SER A 162 0.56 2.88 15.71
CA SER A 162 -0.12 1.82 16.45
C SER A 162 -1.37 1.39 15.67
N VAL A 163 -1.64 0.09 15.60
CA VAL A 163 -2.85 -0.48 15.00
C VAL A 163 -3.68 -1.12 16.11
N ASP A 164 -4.96 -0.78 16.21
CA ASP A 164 -5.91 -1.35 17.17
C ASP A 164 -5.43 -1.33 18.64
N GLY A 165 -4.70 -0.28 19.02
CA GLY A 165 -4.19 -0.11 20.38
C GLY A 165 -2.97 -0.97 20.72
N SER A 166 -2.30 -1.56 19.73
CA SER A 166 -1.00 -2.23 19.90
C SER A 166 0.11 -1.24 20.29
N SER A 167 1.29 -1.75 20.66
CA SER A 167 2.46 -0.90 20.91
C SER A 167 2.87 -0.14 19.66
N PHE A 168 3.29 1.12 19.84
CA PHE A 168 3.85 1.92 18.74
C PHE A 168 5.10 1.26 18.15
N THR A 169 5.24 1.35 16.83
CA THR A 169 6.40 0.86 16.09
C THR A 169 6.65 1.68 14.83
N SER A 170 7.90 1.78 14.42
CA SER A 170 8.33 2.33 13.12
C SER A 170 8.66 1.24 12.08
N SER A 171 8.64 -0.03 12.49
CA SER A 171 8.95 -1.13 11.57
C SER A 171 7.81 -1.36 10.58
N PRO A 172 8.09 -1.60 9.29
CA PRO A 172 7.07 -1.99 8.32
C PRO A 172 6.32 -3.26 8.76
N GLY A 173 5.06 -3.37 8.38
CA GLY A 173 4.20 -4.50 8.74
C GLY A 173 3.07 -4.73 7.75
N THR A 174 2.09 -5.55 8.16
CA THR A 174 0.88 -5.83 7.38
C THR A 174 -0.37 -5.72 8.24
N ILE A 175 -1.45 -5.21 7.67
CA ILE A 175 -2.78 -5.13 8.27
C ILE A 175 -3.72 -6.07 7.49
N GLY A 176 -4.50 -6.87 8.20
CA GLY A 176 -5.49 -7.75 7.59
C GLY A 176 -6.70 -7.00 7.03
N ALA A 177 -7.62 -7.73 6.40
CA ALA A 177 -8.86 -7.14 5.91
C ALA A 177 -9.77 -6.75 7.08
N GLY A 178 -10.43 -5.60 6.98
CA GLY A 178 -11.38 -5.15 7.99
C GLY A 178 -11.29 -3.66 8.28
N THR A 179 -12.00 -3.23 9.32
CA THR A 179 -11.91 -1.87 9.85
C THR A 179 -10.95 -1.86 11.02
N HIS A 180 -9.93 -1.01 10.94
CA HIS A 180 -8.89 -0.87 11.94
C HIS A 180 -8.83 0.57 12.43
N THR A 181 -8.30 0.76 13.64
CA THR A 181 -7.92 2.07 14.16
C THR A 181 -6.42 2.22 14.09
N VAL A 182 -5.96 3.40 13.68
CA VAL A 182 -4.54 3.74 13.57
C VAL A 182 -4.27 5.02 14.33
N GLN A 183 -3.22 5.03 15.15
CA GLN A 183 -2.70 6.22 15.83
C GLN A 183 -1.25 6.43 15.44
N LEU A 184 -0.83 7.68 15.43
CA LEU A 184 0.56 8.07 15.22
C LEU A 184 1.15 8.65 16.49
N GLN A 185 2.43 8.38 16.71
CA GLN A 185 3.21 8.99 17.77
C GLN A 185 4.50 9.57 17.19
N GLN A 186 4.86 10.76 17.64
CA GLN A 186 6.07 11.45 17.21
C GLN A 186 6.66 12.29 18.34
N THR A 187 7.91 12.68 18.19
CA THR A 187 8.52 13.72 19.02
C THR A 187 8.33 15.05 18.31
N ALA A 188 7.77 16.05 19.02
CA ALA A 188 7.65 17.40 18.50
C ALA A 188 9.03 17.99 18.17
N ALA A 189 9.07 18.94 17.23
CA ALA A 189 10.31 19.60 16.83
C ALA A 189 11.02 20.26 18.01
N ASP A 190 12.32 20.50 17.86
CA ASP A 190 13.17 21.10 18.91
C ASP A 190 12.90 22.60 19.12
N GLY A 191 12.16 23.24 18.20
CA GLY A 191 11.85 24.66 18.23
C GLY A 191 13.05 25.56 17.90
N PHE A 192 14.19 25.00 17.52
CA PHE A 192 15.41 25.74 17.18
C PHE A 192 15.81 25.55 15.72
N LEU A 193 15.92 24.30 15.25
CA LEU A 193 16.22 23.98 13.85
C LEU A 193 14.96 23.76 13.03
N ALA A 194 13.87 23.37 13.68
CA ALA A 194 12.56 23.20 13.08
C ALA A 194 11.46 23.52 14.10
N THR A 195 10.32 24.02 13.63
CA THR A 195 9.14 24.20 14.49
C THR A 195 8.08 23.12 14.27
N THR A 196 8.16 22.36 13.17
CA THR A 196 7.20 21.31 12.82
C THR A 196 7.81 19.90 12.81
N ALA A 197 7.00 18.93 13.23
CA ALA A 197 7.26 17.52 13.03
C ALA A 197 6.04 16.89 12.36
N THR A 198 6.26 16.06 11.36
CA THR A 198 5.19 15.39 10.61
C THR A 198 5.45 13.89 10.57
N THR A 199 4.43 13.11 10.93
CA THR A 199 4.43 11.67 10.76
C THR A 199 3.42 11.30 9.70
N THR A 200 3.86 10.55 8.70
CA THR A 200 3.01 10.05 7.62
C THR A 200 2.98 8.54 7.66
N VAL A 201 1.78 7.96 7.77
CA VAL A 201 1.56 6.52 7.65
C VAL A 201 0.97 6.21 6.29
N THR A 202 1.47 5.13 5.67
CA THR A 202 0.98 4.61 4.40
C THR A 202 0.47 3.20 4.61
N ILE A 203 -0.78 2.94 4.22
CA ILE A 203 -1.47 1.64 4.33
C ILE A 203 -2.00 1.27 2.96
N GLY A 204 -1.53 0.16 2.39
CA GLY A 204 -2.01 -0.33 1.09
C GLY A 204 -1.91 0.70 -0.05
N GLY A 205 -0.93 1.61 0.03
CA GLY A 205 -0.71 2.71 -0.92
C GLY A 205 -1.40 4.03 -0.58
N THR A 206 -2.34 4.05 0.37
CA THR A 206 -3.05 5.26 0.82
C THR A 206 -2.31 5.86 2.01
N SER A 207 -2.08 7.18 2.02
CA SER A 207 -1.34 7.86 3.08
C SER A 207 -2.16 8.90 3.82
N ALA A 208 -1.87 9.07 5.10
CA ALA A 208 -2.38 10.16 5.93
C ALA A 208 -1.28 10.65 6.88
N SER A 209 -1.32 11.95 7.21
CA SER A 209 -0.30 12.59 8.04
C SER A 209 -0.89 13.20 9.30
N PHE A 210 -0.07 13.24 10.35
CA PHE A 210 -0.30 13.99 11.56
C PHE A 210 0.86 14.96 11.78
N LEU A 211 0.53 16.23 12.03
CA LEU A 211 1.51 17.30 12.24
C LEU A 211 1.46 17.81 13.68
N SER A 212 2.63 18.17 14.22
CA SER A 212 2.72 18.97 15.44
C SER A 212 3.62 20.17 15.22
N SER A 213 3.17 21.36 15.63
CA SER A 213 3.95 22.60 15.61
C SER A 213 4.20 23.13 17.02
N THR A 214 5.43 23.57 17.30
CA THR A 214 5.79 24.28 18.53
C THR A 214 5.30 25.73 18.55
N THR A 215 4.78 26.23 17.44
CA THR A 215 4.20 27.58 17.33
C THR A 215 2.71 27.49 16.93
N SER A 216 2.07 28.63 16.75
CA SER A 216 0.66 28.74 16.33
C SER A 216 0.45 28.50 14.84
N VAL A 217 1.53 28.39 14.07
CA VAL A 217 1.54 28.18 12.61
C VAL A 217 2.46 27.01 12.29
N ALA A 218 2.09 26.17 11.32
CA ALA A 218 2.99 25.15 10.83
C ALA A 218 3.94 25.74 9.79
N ASP A 219 5.25 25.55 9.95
CA ASP A 219 6.20 25.75 8.86
C ASP A 219 5.83 24.88 7.65
N GLN A 220 5.96 25.42 6.45
CA GLN A 220 5.70 24.71 5.19
C GLN A 220 6.81 24.95 4.16
N VAL A 221 7.12 23.92 3.38
CA VAL A 221 7.94 24.03 2.18
C VAL A 221 7.06 23.73 0.98
N VAL A 222 6.95 24.69 0.06
CA VAL A 222 6.08 24.65 -1.10
C VAL A 222 6.95 24.68 -2.35
N ALA A 223 7.03 23.54 -3.05
CA ALA A 223 7.77 23.45 -4.31
C ALA A 223 6.82 23.62 -5.51
N ALA A 224 7.18 24.49 -6.45
CA ALA A 224 6.47 24.73 -7.69
C ALA A 224 7.41 24.73 -8.90
N SER A 225 6.83 24.54 -10.08
CA SER A 225 7.58 24.56 -11.33
C SER A 225 6.80 25.17 -12.48
N GLY A 226 7.46 25.95 -13.32
CA GLY A 226 6.84 26.66 -14.43
C GLY A 226 7.78 26.92 -15.61
N THR A 227 7.30 27.66 -16.59
CA THR A 227 8.11 28.06 -17.75
C THR A 227 9.23 28.98 -17.28
N ALA A 228 10.45 28.79 -17.80
CA ALA A 228 11.58 29.66 -17.50
C ALA A 228 11.23 31.14 -17.75
N ASN A 229 11.60 31.98 -16.78
CA ASN A 229 11.36 33.43 -16.75
C ASN A 229 9.87 33.84 -16.74
N ALA A 230 8.98 32.95 -16.25
CA ALA A 230 7.57 33.26 -16.03
C ALA A 230 7.23 33.24 -14.54
N LEU A 231 6.24 34.06 -14.13
CA LEU A 231 5.67 34.01 -12.80
C LEU A 231 4.90 32.70 -12.61
N VAL A 232 5.12 32.06 -11.46
CA VAL A 232 4.44 30.84 -11.04
C VAL A 232 3.61 31.15 -9.82
N THR A 233 2.30 31.02 -9.96
CA THR A 233 1.35 31.16 -8.85
C THR A 233 0.94 29.79 -8.32
N THR A 234 1.03 29.62 -7.00
CA THR A 234 0.67 28.39 -6.29
C THR A 234 -0.32 28.70 -5.17
N GLN A 235 -1.40 27.92 -5.10
CA GLN A 235 -2.31 27.95 -3.96
C GLN A 235 -1.72 27.13 -2.80
N VAL A 236 -1.72 27.69 -1.61
CA VAL A 236 -1.18 27.07 -0.40
C VAL A 236 -2.26 27.06 0.68
N THR A 237 -2.56 25.89 1.23
CA THR A 237 -3.49 25.74 2.35
C THR A 237 -2.72 25.90 3.66
N LEU A 238 -3.16 26.84 4.48
CA LEU A 238 -2.54 27.13 5.76
C LEU A 238 -2.95 26.12 6.83
N HIS A 239 -1.98 25.78 7.68
CA HIS A 239 -2.19 25.00 8.90
C HIS A 239 -1.78 25.86 10.09
N LEU A 240 -2.78 26.33 10.85
CA LEU A 240 -2.57 27.29 11.94
C LEU A 240 -3.74 27.27 12.94
N LEU A 241 -3.55 27.90 14.10
CA LEU A 241 -4.67 28.22 14.98
C LEU A 241 -5.42 29.44 14.46
N SER A 242 -6.73 29.35 14.21
CA SER A 242 -7.49 30.52 13.74
C SER A 242 -7.30 31.74 14.65
N GLY A 243 -6.97 32.90 14.07
CA GLY A 243 -6.57 34.08 14.84
C GLY A 243 -6.09 35.23 13.96
N ASN A 244 -5.53 36.25 14.62
CA ASN A 244 -4.91 37.39 13.94
C ASN A 244 -3.39 37.18 13.91
N TYR A 245 -2.82 37.36 12.73
CA TYR A 245 -1.41 37.12 12.43
C TYR A 245 -0.79 38.33 11.76
N THR A 246 0.53 38.47 11.91
CA THR A 246 1.33 39.33 11.04
C THR A 246 1.87 38.50 9.88
N LEU A 247 1.58 38.93 8.65
CA LEU A 247 2.07 38.29 7.43
C LEU A 247 2.97 39.25 6.65
N GLN A 248 4.08 38.74 6.16
CA GLN A 248 5.05 39.49 5.35
C GLN A 248 5.91 38.54 4.50
N VAL A 249 6.44 39.07 3.40
CA VAL A 249 7.63 38.48 2.76
C VAL A 249 8.85 38.94 3.55
N VAL A 250 9.70 38.01 3.97
CA VAL A 250 10.90 38.34 4.78
C VAL A 250 12.21 38.20 4.01
N ASP A 251 12.22 37.39 2.95
CA ASP A 251 13.37 37.23 2.06
C ASP A 251 12.90 36.71 0.68
N GLY A 252 13.69 36.97 -0.36
CA GLY A 252 13.36 36.66 -1.75
C GLY A 252 12.62 37.76 -2.50
N THR A 253 12.17 37.43 -3.71
CA THR A 253 11.51 38.38 -4.65
C THR A 253 10.05 38.05 -4.94
N GLY A 254 9.52 37.00 -4.34
CA GLY A 254 8.14 36.60 -4.49
C GLY A 254 7.16 37.52 -3.76
N SER A 255 5.89 37.20 -3.94
CA SER A 255 4.76 37.95 -3.41
C SER A 255 3.64 37.00 -2.99
N TYR A 256 2.76 37.47 -2.11
CA TYR A 256 1.59 36.71 -1.67
C TYR A 256 0.29 37.48 -1.91
N SER A 257 -0.81 36.75 -2.02
CA SER A 257 -2.16 37.31 -2.02
C SER A 257 -3.08 36.43 -1.17
N LEU A 258 -3.96 37.06 -0.39
CA LEU A 258 -4.97 36.33 0.40
C LEU A 258 -6.17 35.87 -0.46
N THR A 259 -6.38 36.50 -1.62
CA THR A 259 -7.56 36.30 -2.47
C THR A 259 -7.21 35.92 -3.91
N GLY A 260 -5.95 36.14 -4.32
CA GLY A 260 -5.48 35.96 -5.69
C GLY A 260 -5.76 37.19 -6.56
N GLY A 261 -5.75 37.02 -7.89
CA GLY A 261 -5.94 38.12 -8.83
C GLY A 261 -4.74 39.05 -8.90
N ASP A 262 -4.95 40.37 -8.83
CA ASP A 262 -3.90 41.38 -8.98
C ASP A 262 -3.41 41.97 -7.64
N ASP A 263 -3.96 41.54 -6.50
CA ASP A 263 -3.62 42.05 -5.16
C ASP A 263 -2.47 41.26 -4.52
N TYR A 264 -1.30 41.30 -5.15
CA TYR A 264 -0.08 40.66 -4.63
C TYR A 264 0.77 41.66 -3.85
N LYS A 265 1.18 41.24 -2.65
CA LYS A 265 2.03 41.99 -1.72
C LYS A 265 3.41 41.35 -1.69
N ASP A 266 4.43 42.15 -1.98
CA ASP A 266 5.84 41.75 -1.96
C ASP A 266 6.54 42.24 -0.68
N ILE A 267 7.87 42.09 -0.63
CA ILE A 267 8.68 42.54 0.52
C ILE A 267 8.57 44.05 0.81
N SER A 268 8.24 44.88 -0.20
CA SER A 268 8.10 46.32 -0.02
C SER A 268 6.79 46.71 0.71
N ALA A 269 5.80 45.82 0.72
CA ALA A 269 4.56 46.01 1.46
C ALA A 269 4.75 45.97 2.98
N GLY A 270 5.82 45.33 3.47
CA GLY A 270 6.09 45.13 4.89
C GLY A 270 5.08 44.20 5.59
N ALA A 271 5.06 44.22 6.92
CA ALA A 271 4.15 43.40 7.72
C ALA A 271 2.72 43.95 7.76
N GLU A 272 1.76 43.06 7.57
CA GLU A 272 0.33 43.35 7.66
C GLU A 272 -0.35 42.46 8.69
N THR A 273 -1.25 43.03 9.51
CA THR A 273 -2.12 42.25 10.39
C THR A 273 -3.32 41.70 9.61
N VAL A 274 -3.47 40.38 9.61
CA VAL A 274 -4.49 39.65 8.85
C VAL A 274 -5.20 38.65 9.76
N SER A 275 -6.50 38.40 9.53
CA SER A 275 -7.24 37.35 10.24
C SER A 275 -7.26 36.09 9.39
N LEU A 276 -6.63 35.03 9.88
CA LEU A 276 -6.47 33.76 9.18
C LEU A 276 -7.21 32.65 9.95
N THR A 277 -7.67 31.63 9.22
CA THR A 277 -8.31 30.43 9.78
C THR A 277 -7.59 29.19 9.31
N ASP A 278 -7.61 28.13 10.13
CA ASP A 278 -7.08 26.83 9.71
C ASP A 278 -7.74 26.36 8.40
N GLY A 279 -6.94 25.83 7.48
CA GLY A 279 -7.40 25.41 6.16
C GLY A 279 -7.67 26.54 5.16
N GLN A 280 -7.39 27.80 5.50
CA GLN A 280 -7.51 28.90 4.54
C GLN A 280 -6.47 28.78 3.43
N THR A 281 -6.88 29.06 2.18
CA THR A 281 -5.96 29.12 1.03
C THR A 281 -5.42 30.53 0.83
N ILE A 282 -4.11 30.65 0.66
CA ILE A 282 -3.42 31.84 0.15
C ILE A 282 -2.75 31.53 -1.19
N TYR A 283 -2.31 32.56 -1.89
CA TYR A 283 -1.64 32.45 -3.18
C TYR A 283 -0.23 32.98 -3.05
N LEU A 284 0.76 32.16 -3.40
CA LEU A 284 2.15 32.57 -3.48
C LEU A 284 2.54 32.72 -4.94
N GLN A 285 3.36 33.71 -5.25
CA GLN A 285 3.88 33.95 -6.59
C GLN A 285 5.37 34.25 -6.54
N ASP A 286 6.13 33.65 -7.46
CA ASP A 286 7.55 33.95 -7.64
C ASP A 286 7.98 33.58 -9.06
N LEU A 287 9.17 34.02 -9.48
CA LEU A 287 9.70 33.84 -10.81
C LEU A 287 10.40 32.47 -10.95
N ALA A 288 10.05 31.70 -11.98
CA ALA A 288 10.81 30.49 -12.32
C ALA A 288 12.13 30.87 -13.02
N LEU A 289 13.24 30.83 -12.29
CA LEU A 289 14.56 31.20 -12.81
C LEU A 289 15.07 30.17 -13.84
N SER A 290 15.63 30.64 -14.95
CA SER A 290 16.30 29.76 -15.92
C SER A 290 17.59 29.20 -15.33
N GLY A 291 17.59 27.91 -14.97
CA GLY A 291 18.79 27.22 -14.48
C GLY A 291 19.06 27.34 -12.98
N GLY A 292 18.04 27.66 -12.17
CA GLY A 292 18.13 27.73 -10.71
C GLY A 292 16.79 27.53 -10.01
N VAL A 293 16.81 27.62 -8.68
CA VAL A 293 15.62 27.68 -7.82
C VAL A 293 15.48 29.12 -7.35
N SER A 294 14.30 29.72 -7.52
CA SER A 294 13.93 30.94 -6.80
C SER A 294 13.32 30.54 -5.47
N THR A 295 13.84 31.08 -4.37
CA THR A 295 13.34 30.79 -3.03
C THR A 295 12.85 32.09 -2.40
N THR A 296 11.59 32.10 -1.97
CA THR A 296 11.00 33.23 -1.24
C THR A 296 10.46 32.74 0.11
N PHE A 297 10.74 33.48 1.18
CA PHE A 297 10.29 33.18 2.53
C PHE A 297 9.18 34.13 2.95
N PHE A 298 8.04 33.55 3.34
CA PHE A 298 6.89 34.26 3.89
C PHE A 298 6.80 33.94 5.38
N ALA A 299 6.74 34.96 6.23
CA ALA A 299 6.56 34.77 7.68
C ALA A 299 5.11 35.06 8.07
N ILE A 300 4.50 34.13 8.81
CA ILE A 300 3.19 34.29 9.44
C ILE A 300 3.42 34.13 10.96
N ASP A 301 3.57 35.26 11.65
CA ASP A 301 4.12 35.31 13.02
C ASP A 301 5.40 34.43 13.16
N GLY A 302 5.43 33.53 14.15
CA GLY A 302 6.57 32.66 14.45
C GLY A 302 6.71 31.42 13.55
N GLY A 303 5.94 31.33 12.46
CA GLY A 303 6.07 30.27 11.45
C GLY A 303 6.44 30.82 10.07
N THR A 304 6.89 29.93 9.19
CA THR A 304 7.44 30.28 7.88
C THR A 304 6.89 29.41 6.75
N ILE A 305 6.73 30.00 5.57
CA ILE A 305 6.49 29.28 4.33
C ILE A 305 7.66 29.56 3.41
N GLU A 306 8.43 28.51 3.11
CA GLU A 306 9.48 28.52 2.09
C GLU A 306 8.84 28.14 0.76
N TYR A 307 8.96 29.02 -0.25
CA TYR A 307 8.41 28.80 -1.57
C TYR A 307 9.54 28.68 -2.60
N ASP A 308 9.73 27.47 -3.09
CA ASP A 308 10.76 27.11 -4.06
C ASP A 308 10.16 26.98 -5.46
N VAL A 309 10.60 27.82 -6.39
CA VAL A 309 10.14 27.80 -7.79
C VAL A 309 11.27 27.43 -8.74
N THR A 310 11.02 26.41 -9.57
CA THR A 310 11.97 25.93 -10.58
C THR A 310 11.44 26.09 -11.99
N ALA A 311 12.34 26.26 -12.97
CA ALA A 311 11.97 26.16 -14.38
C ALA A 311 11.88 24.70 -14.83
N LYS A 312 10.89 24.38 -15.68
CA LYS A 312 10.81 23.10 -16.42
C LYS A 312 11.55 23.15 -17.75
#